data_AF-A0A7X7EX14-F1
#
_entry.id   AF-A0A7X7EX14-F1
#
_cell.length_a   1.000
_cell.length_b   1.000
_cell.length_c   1.000
_cell.angle_alpha   90.00
_cell.angle_beta   90.00
_cell.angle_gamma   90.00
#
_symmetry.space_group_name_H-M   'P 1'
#
loop_
_entity.id
_entity.type
_entity.pdbx_description
1 polymer ?
#
loop_
_entity_poly.entity_id
_entity_poly.type
_entity_poly.pdbx_seq_one_letter_code
_entity_poly.pdbx_strand_id
1 'polypeptide(L)' 'MSGNLRGLSSRRGLADSLYESIAGTVPDGQHHAEERLTSIAGEYMTGDAAVLSASSFYDFLQPAHHGRKVLMCDGTPV' A
#
# COMPACT_ATOMS: atom_id res chain seq x y z
N MET A 1 -14.53 -16.42 13.10
CA MET A 1 -13.14 -16.65 13.53
C MET A 1 -12.29 -15.48 13.04
N SER A 2 -11.94 -14.54 13.91
CA SER A 2 -10.99 -13.47 13.59
C SER A 2 -9.56 -14.02 13.72
N GLY A 3 -9.02 -14.55 12.63
CA GLY A 3 -7.59 -14.81 12.55
C GLY A 3 -6.85 -13.49 12.72
N ASN A 4 -5.91 -13.43 13.67
CA ASN A 4 -5.07 -12.25 13.88
C ASN A 4 -4.47 -11.78 12.54
N LEU A 5 -4.76 -10.53 12.12
CA LEU A 5 -4.29 -9.95 10.86
C LEU A 5 -2.77 -10.08 10.69
N ARG A 6 -2.03 -10.01 11.80
CA ARG A 6 -0.57 -10.21 11.80
C ARG A 6 -0.18 -11.62 11.36
N GLY A 7 -0.92 -12.64 11.80
CA GLY A 7 -0.67 -14.05 11.45
C GLY A 7 -1.18 -14.43 10.06
N LEU A 8 -2.09 -13.66 9.47
CA LEU A 8 -2.49 -13.79 8.07
C LEU A 8 -1.47 -13.10 7.16
N SER A 9 -1.04 -11.89 7.51
CA SER A 9 -0.01 -11.14 6.80
C SER A 9 1.33 -11.89 6.77
N SER A 10 1.74 -12.51 7.88
CA SER A 10 2.99 -13.28 7.95
C SER A 10 3.06 -14.47 6.98
N ARG A 11 1.92 -14.99 6.49
CA ARG A 11 1.88 -16.13 5.55
C ARG A 11 2.23 -15.73 4.12
N ARG A 12 2.01 -14.46 3.75
CA ARG A 12 2.34 -13.90 2.43
C ARG A 12 3.79 -13.40 2.36
N GLY A 13 4.42 -13.13 3.51
CA GLY A 13 5.78 -12.61 3.57
C GLY A 13 5.87 -11.15 3.13
N LEU A 14 7.09 -10.65 2.91
CA LEU A 14 7.33 -9.25 2.53
C LEU A 14 7.15 -9.01 1.02
N ALA A 15 7.50 -9.99 0.19
CA ALA A 15 7.47 -9.89 -1.27
C ALA A 15 6.04 -9.77 -1.84
N ASP A 16 5.08 -10.53 -1.29
CA ASP A 16 3.67 -10.48 -1.70
C ASP A 16 2.77 -9.78 -0.65
N SER A 17 3.34 -8.78 0.01
CA SER A 17 2.64 -8.04 1.06
C SER A 17 1.57 -7.09 0.50
N LEU A 18 0.60 -6.71 1.33
CA LEU A 18 -0.41 -5.70 0.96
C LEU A 18 0.25 -4.40 0.49
N TYR A 19 1.36 -4.02 1.12
CA TYR A 19 2.10 -2.81 0.77
C TYR A 19 2.70 -2.88 -0.64
N GLU A 20 3.38 -3.98 -0.99
CA GLU A 20 3.94 -4.17 -2.35
C GLU A 20 2.84 -4.19 -3.42
N SER A 21 1.72 -4.85 -3.14
CA SER A 21 0.56 -4.86 -4.04
C SER A 21 0.01 -3.45 -4.30
N ILE A 22 -0.07 -2.61 -3.28
CA ILE A 22 -0.48 -1.20 -3.41
C ILE A 22 0.60 -0.38 -4.15
N ALA A 23 1.88 -0.55 -3.82
CA ALA A 23 2.97 0.15 -4.49
C ALA A 23 3.03 -0.15 -6.00
N GLY A 24 2.70 -1.39 -6.38
CA GLY A 24 2.65 -1.83 -7.77
C GLY A 24 1.49 -1.25 -8.60
N THR A 25 0.55 -0.50 -8.03
CA THR A 25 -0.56 0.10 -8.81
C THR A 25 -0.19 1.39 -9.53
N VAL A 26 0.98 1.95 -9.26
CA VAL A 26 1.42 3.28 -9.72
C VAL A 26 2.02 3.36 -11.16
N PRO A 27 2.50 2.31 -11.86
CA PRO A 27 3.37 2.52 -13.03
C PRO A 27 2.77 3.19 -14.29
N ASP A 28 1.50 3.02 -14.66
CA ASP A 28 1.09 3.23 -16.08
C ASP A 28 -0.15 4.09 -16.35
N GLY A 29 -0.58 4.92 -15.40
CA GLY A 29 -1.60 5.94 -15.66
C GLY A 29 -2.78 5.88 -14.72
N GLN A 30 -3.20 7.07 -14.30
CA GLN A 30 -4.19 7.32 -13.25
C GLN A 30 -5.57 6.71 -13.52
N HIS A 31 -5.86 6.27 -14.75
CA HIS A 31 -7.19 5.85 -15.17
C HIS A 31 -7.66 4.51 -14.57
N HIS A 32 -6.78 3.68 -13.99
CA HIS A 32 -7.16 2.38 -13.40
C HIS A 32 -6.64 2.14 -11.97
N ALA A 33 -6.05 3.15 -11.32
CA ALA A 33 -5.44 2.97 -10.00
C ALA A 33 -6.50 2.62 -8.94
N GLU A 34 -7.65 3.29 -8.94
CA GLU A 34 -8.71 3.06 -7.96
C GLU A 34 -9.34 1.66 -8.11
N GLU A 35 -9.66 1.26 -9.34
CA GLU A 35 -10.18 -0.10 -9.64
C GLU A 35 -9.21 -1.19 -9.18
N ARG A 36 -7.90 -0.97 -9.35
CA ARG A 36 -6.87 -1.91 -8.90
C ARG A 36 -6.77 -1.97 -7.38
N LEU A 37 -6.87 -0.83 -6.69
CA LEU A 37 -6.90 -0.78 -5.23
C LEU A 37 -8.12 -1.49 -4.65
N THR A 38 -9.30 -1.36 -5.28
CA THR A 38 -10.50 -2.13 -4.91
C THR A 38 -10.30 -3.64 -5.13
N SER A 39 -9.65 -4.06 -6.24
CA SER A 39 -9.31 -5.47 -6.45
C SER A 39 -8.40 -6.01 -5.34
N ILE A 40 -7.39 -5.24 -4.95
CA ILE A 40 -6.46 -5.59 -3.86
C ILE A 40 -7.23 -5.75 -2.54
N ALA A 41 -8.19 -4.88 -2.24
CA ALA A 41 -9.00 -5.03 -1.03
C ALA A 41 -9.71 -6.39 -0.97
N GLY A 42 -10.27 -6.84 -2.10
CA GLY A 42 -10.85 -8.17 -2.26
C GLY A 42 -9.84 -9.31 -2.05
N GLU A 43 -8.66 -9.22 -2.68
CA GLU A 43 -7.60 -10.24 -2.58
C GLU A 43 -7.06 -10.46 -1.16
N TYR A 44 -7.03 -9.39 -0.36
CA TYR A 44 -6.57 -9.41 1.02
C TYR A 44 -7.73 -9.54 2.03
N MET A 45 -8.97 -9.70 1.56
CA MET A 45 -10.18 -9.81 2.39
C MET A 45 -10.30 -8.65 3.40
N THR A 46 -9.99 -7.43 2.96
CA THR A 46 -10.03 -6.21 3.75
C THR A 46 -10.99 -5.20 3.10
N GLY A 47 -11.28 -4.10 3.79
CA GLY A 47 -12.16 -3.06 3.25
C GLY A 47 -11.44 -2.13 2.27
N ASP A 48 -12.15 -1.68 1.24
CA ASP A 48 -11.67 -0.68 0.26
C ASP A 48 -11.12 0.56 0.96
N ALA A 49 -11.85 1.05 1.97
CA ALA A 49 -11.43 2.20 2.76
C ALA A 49 -10.05 2.01 3.41
N ALA A 50 -9.71 0.79 3.85
CA ALA A 50 -8.39 0.53 4.44
C ALA A 50 -7.28 0.57 3.39
N VAL A 51 -7.52 0.04 2.19
CA VAL A 51 -6.55 0.06 1.08
C VAL A 51 -6.37 1.47 0.53
N LEU A 52 -7.47 2.19 0.28
CA LEU A 52 -7.46 3.59 -0.16
C LEU A 52 -6.81 4.52 0.87
N SER A 53 -7.06 4.29 2.17
CA SER A 53 -6.39 5.03 3.23
C SER A 53 -4.89 4.74 3.23
N ALA A 54 -4.48 3.48 3.14
CA ALA A 54 -3.06 3.13 3.09
C ALA A 54 -2.36 3.73 1.86
N SER A 55 -2.97 3.67 0.69
CA SER A 55 -2.40 4.21 -0.55
C SER A 55 -2.24 5.74 -0.54
N SER A 56 -3.04 6.45 0.25
CA SER A 56 -2.98 7.92 0.38
C SER A 56 -2.19 8.40 1.60
N PHE A 57 -2.14 7.60 2.67
CA PHE A 57 -1.53 7.98 3.95
C PHE A 57 0.00 7.87 3.96
N TYR A 58 0.57 6.81 3.37
CA TYR A 58 2.01 6.63 3.37
C TYR A 58 2.68 7.42 2.24
N ASP A 59 3.63 8.28 2.58
CA ASP A 59 4.36 9.13 1.62
C ASP A 59 4.95 8.35 0.44
N PHE A 60 5.47 7.15 0.70
CA PHE A 60 6.07 6.31 -0.34
C PHE A 60 5.08 5.72 -1.34
N LEU A 61 3.80 5.64 -0.97
CA LEU A 61 2.72 5.15 -1.84
C LEU A 61 2.03 6.30 -2.59
N GLN A 62 2.26 7.55 -2.16
CA GLN A 62 1.65 8.69 -2.82
C GLN A 62 2.19 8.86 -4.25
N PRO A 63 1.32 9.12 -5.24
CA PRO A 63 1.73 9.34 -6.62
C PRO A 63 2.79 10.43 -6.79
N ALA A 64 2.75 11.48 -5.96
CA ALA A 64 3.70 12.58 -5.99
C ALA A 64 5.15 12.17 -5.64
N HIS A 65 5.33 11.03 -4.96
CA HIS A 65 6.62 10.50 -4.54
C HIS A 65 7.11 9.34 -5.40
N HIS A 66 6.33 8.92 -6.39
CA HIS A 66 6.72 7.85 -7.31
C HIS A 66 8.01 8.19 -8.06
N GLY A 67 8.92 7.22 -8.14
CA GLY A 67 10.22 7.37 -8.80
C GLY A 67 11.25 8.23 -8.04
N ARG A 68 10.89 8.84 -6.90
CA ARG A 68 11.87 9.51 -6.03
C ARG A 68 12.77 8.47 -5.38
N LYS A 69 14.07 8.60 -5.60
CA LYS A 69 15.08 7.64 -5.09
C LYS A 69 15.63 8.00 -3.71
N VAL A 70 15.45 9.24 -3.28
CA VAL A 70 16.01 9.77 -2.04
C VAL A 70 14.94 10.61 -1.35
N LEU A 71 14.71 10.33 -0.07
CA LEU A 71 13.98 11.19 0.85
C LEU A 71 14.92 11.55 2.00
N MET A 72 14.92 12.82 2.42
CA MET A 72 15.71 13.32 3.53
C MET A 72 14.84 13.40 4.78
N CYS A 73 15.34 12.92 5.91
CA CYS A 73 14.71 13.16 7.20
C CYS A 73 14.90 14.63 7.59
N ASP A 74 13.80 15.32 7.82
CA ASP A 74 13.75 16.72 8.29
C ASP A 74 13.34 16.82 9.77
N GLY A 75 13.26 15.68 10.46
CA GLY A 75 12.99 15.63 11.89
C GLY A 75 14.14 16.21 12.71
N THR A 76 13.80 17.03 13.71
CA THR A 76 14.77 17.47 14.72
C THR A 76 15.22 16.25 15.53
N PRO A 77 16.53 16.03 15.72
CA PRO A 77 17.00 15.00 16.65
C PRO A 77 16.55 15.37 18.07
N VAL A 78 15.66 14.55 18.64
CA VAL A 78 15.18 14.64 20.03
C VAL A 78 16.02 13.73 20.91
#